data_AF-A0A2R8B2H8-F1
#
_entry.id   AF-A0A2R8B2H8-F1
#
_cell.length_a   1.000
_cell.length_b   1.000
_cell.length_c   1.000
_cell.angle_alpha   90.00
_cell.angle_beta   90.00
_cell.angle_gamma   90.00
#
_symmetry.space_group_name_H-M   'P 1'
#
loop_
_entity.id
_entity.type
_entity.pdbx_description
1 polymer ?
#
loop_
_entity_poly.entity_id
_entity_poly.type
_entity_poly.pdbx_seq_one_letter_code
_entity_poly.pdbx_strand_id
1 'polypeptide(L)'
;MSNGARRSGSLLRKRRACAMLGPVALALALLAGRQLAAAGIVAADYAGPTMRYPHGALGDTIEHDTLSVRLDDGRRLAARFPDTIVFEDTAPRLADLDGDGLAEVIVVESHEARGARLAVWGLKDGKLARLAATPFIGRRFRWLAPAGAADLDGDRRIEIAYVETPHLGKKLKIVRLEGDRLVPVAEAEGLTNHRIGEPFIEGGIAHCDGRPTILLANAGWTRIIGALLDGGEVATMDRARYRGPDSFNHVPGCD
;
A
#
# COMPACT_ATOMS: atom_id res chain seq x y z
N MET A 1 0.26 -49.79 88.99
CA MET A 1 1.28 -49.95 87.92
C MET A 1 1.14 -48.79 86.94
N SER A 2 2.26 -48.15 86.60
CA SER A 2 2.45 -47.08 85.59
C SER A 2 1.86 -45.69 85.92
N ASN A 3 2.67 -44.71 86.38
CA ASN A 3 3.42 -43.68 85.62
C ASN A 3 2.52 -42.69 84.84
N GLY A 4 2.64 -41.36 84.91
CA GLY A 4 3.61 -40.47 85.57
C GLY A 4 3.35 -38.99 85.23
N ALA A 5 4.13 -38.10 85.88
CA ALA A 5 4.56 -36.72 85.54
C ALA A 5 3.55 -35.70 84.93
N ARG A 6 3.17 -34.58 85.59
CA ARG A 6 3.88 -33.32 85.97
C ARG A 6 3.77 -32.15 84.97
N ARG A 7 3.56 -30.96 85.56
CA ARG A 7 3.76 -29.54 85.13
C ARG A 7 2.49 -28.83 84.60
N SER A 8 1.91 -27.86 85.32
CA SER A 8 2.36 -26.50 85.76
C SER A 8 2.40 -25.48 84.63
N GLY A 9 1.66 -24.37 84.78
CA GLY A 9 1.88 -23.16 83.97
C GLY A 9 0.69 -22.21 83.80
N SER A 10 0.52 -21.33 84.79
CA SER A 10 0.14 -19.91 84.75
C SER A 10 -1.05 -19.36 83.93
N LEU A 11 -1.82 -18.54 84.65
CA LEU A 11 -2.83 -17.58 84.22
C LEU A 11 -2.24 -16.50 83.32
N LEU A 12 -3.00 -16.04 82.32
CA LEU A 12 -3.10 -14.60 81.99
C LEU A 12 -4.28 -14.30 81.04
N ARG A 13 -5.33 -13.68 81.60
CA ARG A 13 -6.37 -12.94 80.87
C ARG A 13 -5.73 -11.78 80.10
N LYS A 14 -6.02 -11.64 78.80
CA LYS A 14 -5.89 -10.35 78.09
C LYS A 14 -7.13 -10.07 77.24
N ARG A 15 -7.42 -8.76 77.20
CA ARG A 15 -8.69 -8.10 76.86
C ARG A 15 -8.93 -8.07 75.35
N ARG A 16 -10.21 -7.97 75.00
CA ARG A 16 -10.70 -7.61 73.65
C ARG A 16 -10.21 -6.22 73.26
N ALA A 17 -9.73 -6.09 72.02
CA ALA A 17 -9.66 -4.81 71.32
C ALA A 17 -10.20 -5.05 69.90
N CYS A 18 -11.35 -4.45 69.63
CA CYS A 18 -11.98 -4.39 68.32
C CYS A 18 -11.20 -3.34 67.51
N ALA A 19 -10.44 -3.74 66.50
CA ALA A 19 -9.80 -2.81 65.58
C ALA A 19 -10.73 -2.61 64.37
N MET A 20 -11.46 -1.49 64.37
CA MET A 20 -12.06 -0.95 63.15
C MET A 20 -10.93 -0.38 62.28
N LEU A 21 -10.61 -1.07 61.19
CA LEU A 21 -9.78 -0.55 60.11
C LEU A 21 -10.71 -0.18 58.95
N GLY A 22 -10.75 1.11 58.63
CA GLY A 22 -11.66 1.74 57.68
C GLY A 22 -11.47 1.29 56.23
N PRO A 23 -12.39 1.68 55.33
CA PRO A 23 -12.35 1.27 53.94
C PRO A 23 -11.19 1.98 53.25
N VAL A 24 -10.16 1.23 52.89
CA VAL A 24 -9.16 1.68 51.92
C VAL A 24 -9.88 1.73 50.58
N ALA A 25 -10.29 2.93 50.18
CA ALA A 25 -10.78 3.20 48.84
C ALA A 25 -9.63 2.95 47.86
N LEU A 26 -9.62 1.77 47.25
CA LEU A 26 -8.73 1.43 46.15
C LEU A 26 -9.23 2.17 44.91
N ALA A 27 -8.83 3.43 44.75
CA ALA A 27 -8.98 4.15 43.50
C ALA A 27 -8.03 3.52 42.48
N LEU A 28 -8.51 2.50 41.75
CA LEU A 28 -7.89 2.04 40.52
C LEU A 28 -7.99 3.20 39.53
N ALA A 29 -6.92 4.00 39.43
CA ALA A 29 -6.76 4.95 38.36
C ALA A 29 -6.75 4.16 37.04
N LEU A 30 -7.86 4.19 36.32
CA LEU A 30 -7.94 3.85 34.91
C LEU A 30 -7.07 4.86 34.15
N LEU A 31 -5.77 4.63 34.16
CA LEU A 31 -4.86 5.13 33.13
C LEU A 31 -5.21 4.37 31.85
N ALA A 32 -6.35 4.72 31.25
CA ALA A 32 -6.57 4.50 29.83
C ALA A 32 -5.52 5.36 29.12
N GLY A 33 -4.33 4.81 28.95
CA GLY A 33 -3.33 5.36 28.06
C GLY A 33 -4.00 5.48 26.71
N ARG A 34 -4.30 6.71 26.28
CA ARG A 34 -4.60 6.97 24.88
C ARG A 34 -3.34 6.54 24.13
N GLN A 35 -3.35 5.35 23.54
CA GLN A 35 -2.47 5.06 22.43
C GLN A 35 -2.78 6.17 21.42
N LEU A 36 -1.86 7.11 21.28
CA LEU A 36 -1.88 8.01 20.14
C LEU A 36 -1.87 7.10 18.93
N ALA A 37 -2.96 7.09 18.17
CA ALA A 37 -3.00 6.42 16.89
C ALA A 37 -1.77 6.89 16.09
N ALA A 38 -1.08 5.95 15.44
CA ALA A 38 -0.01 6.31 14.54
C ALA A 38 -0.59 7.21 13.45
N ALA A 39 0.07 8.34 13.18
CA ALA A 39 -0.39 9.28 12.17
C ALA A 39 -0.38 8.63 10.79
N GLY A 40 -1.50 8.65 10.08
CA GLY A 40 -1.64 8.05 8.75
C GLY A 40 -1.24 9.00 7.63
N ILE A 41 -0.79 8.46 6.49
CA ILE A 41 -0.57 9.23 5.26
C ILE A 41 -1.93 9.53 4.61
N VAL A 42 -2.20 10.81 4.33
CA VAL A 42 -3.47 11.26 3.71
C VAL A 42 -3.28 11.92 2.35
N ALA A 43 -2.04 12.23 1.96
CA ALA A 43 -1.71 12.69 0.61
C ALA A 43 -0.23 12.42 0.31
N ALA A 44 0.08 12.26 -0.97
CA ALA A 44 1.43 12.11 -1.48
C ALA A 44 1.58 12.88 -2.79
N ASP A 45 2.73 13.52 -2.96
CA ASP A 45 3.05 14.37 -4.11
C ASP A 45 4.51 14.14 -4.54
N TYR A 46 4.79 14.26 -5.83
CA TYR A 46 6.16 14.32 -6.32
C TYR A 46 6.69 15.77 -6.28
N ALA A 47 7.97 15.91 -5.97
CA ALA A 47 8.68 17.19 -5.89
C ALA A 47 10.11 17.06 -6.43
N GLY A 48 10.83 18.18 -6.50
CA GLY A 48 12.22 18.20 -6.97
C GLY A 48 12.36 17.79 -8.44
N PRO A 49 11.83 18.61 -9.38
CA PRO A 49 11.93 18.33 -10.81
C PRO A 49 13.40 18.17 -11.22
N THR A 50 13.67 17.17 -12.06
CA THR A 50 15.04 16.81 -12.45
C THR A 50 15.09 16.25 -13.86
N MET A 51 16.20 16.49 -14.55
CA MET A 51 16.49 15.92 -15.88
C MET A 51 17.54 14.79 -15.82
N ARG A 52 17.76 14.17 -14.65
CA ARG A 52 18.72 13.05 -14.50
C ARG A 52 18.30 11.82 -15.31
N TYR A 53 17.01 11.68 -15.61
CA TYR A 53 16.46 10.55 -16.34
C TYR A 53 15.48 11.04 -17.44
N PRO A 54 15.98 11.62 -18.54
CA PRO A 54 15.14 12.20 -19.59
C PRO A 54 14.54 11.11 -20.49
N HIS A 55 13.56 10.35 -19.98
CA HIS A 55 12.94 9.25 -20.74
C HIS A 55 11.94 9.76 -21.77
N GLY A 56 11.10 10.75 -21.43
CA GLY A 56 10.07 11.23 -22.37
C GLY A 56 8.79 10.39 -22.36
N ALA A 57 8.68 9.39 -21.47
CA ALA A 57 7.53 8.49 -21.48
C ALA A 57 6.22 9.25 -21.24
N LEU A 58 6.23 10.23 -20.32
CA LEU A 58 5.07 11.00 -19.89
C LEU A 58 4.93 12.36 -20.60
N GLY A 59 5.52 12.50 -21.79
CA GLY A 59 5.35 13.70 -22.64
C GLY A 59 6.35 14.82 -22.40
N ASP A 60 7.15 14.76 -21.34
CA ASP A 60 8.32 15.61 -21.13
C ASP A 60 9.52 14.80 -20.59
N THR A 61 10.67 15.46 -20.42
CA THR A 61 11.91 14.84 -19.95
C THR A 61 12.23 15.16 -18.48
N ILE A 62 11.23 15.64 -17.73
CA ILE A 62 11.34 16.05 -16.34
C ILE A 62 10.73 14.95 -15.47
N GLU A 63 11.56 14.40 -14.61
CA GLU A 63 11.14 13.45 -13.59
C GLU A 63 11.27 14.10 -12.21
N HIS A 64 11.01 13.35 -11.14
CA HIS A 64 11.06 13.87 -9.78
C HIS A 64 12.09 13.15 -8.93
N ASP A 65 12.86 13.89 -8.13
CA ASP A 65 13.84 13.30 -7.21
C ASP A 65 13.30 13.10 -5.79
N THR A 66 12.11 13.62 -5.49
CA THR A 66 11.55 13.66 -4.14
C THR A 66 10.11 13.17 -4.11
N LEU A 67 9.81 12.27 -3.17
CA LEU A 67 8.46 11.92 -2.74
C LEU A 67 8.15 12.67 -1.46
N SER A 68 7.04 13.42 -1.44
CA SER A 68 6.53 14.11 -0.25
C SER A 68 5.21 13.51 0.17
N VAL A 69 4.96 13.43 1.48
CA VAL A 69 3.68 12.97 2.05
C VAL A 69 3.18 13.96 3.09
N ARG A 70 1.85 14.05 3.22
CA ARG A 70 1.17 14.75 4.31
C ARG A 70 0.48 13.73 5.20
N LEU A 71 0.64 13.88 6.51
CA LEU A 71 -0.01 13.05 7.50
C LEU A 71 -1.33 13.67 7.99
N ASP A 72 -2.21 12.87 8.57
CA ASP A 72 -3.48 13.30 9.18
C ASP A 72 -3.30 14.32 10.31
N ASP A 73 -2.17 14.27 11.03
CA ASP A 73 -1.77 15.24 12.06
C ASP A 73 -1.18 16.54 11.50
N GLY A 74 -1.13 16.68 10.17
CA GLY A 74 -0.65 17.86 9.46
C GLY A 74 0.85 17.91 9.22
N ARG A 75 1.64 16.97 9.76
CA ARG A 75 3.08 16.88 9.45
C ARG A 75 3.29 16.59 7.96
N ARG A 76 4.43 17.06 7.47
CA ARG A 76 4.93 16.76 6.11
C ARG A 76 6.26 16.04 6.23
N LEU A 77 6.39 14.93 5.54
CA LEU A 77 7.62 14.16 5.44
C LEU A 77 8.02 14.08 3.97
N ALA A 78 9.31 13.94 3.71
CA ALA A 78 9.82 13.77 2.35
C ALA A 78 11.00 12.81 2.32
N ALA A 79 11.13 12.11 1.21
CA ALA A 79 12.26 11.24 0.90
C ALA A 79 12.80 11.63 -0.48
N ARG A 80 14.12 11.84 -0.54
CA ARG A 80 14.81 12.27 -1.76
C ARG A 80 15.82 11.24 -2.21
N PHE A 81 15.82 10.93 -3.50
CA PHE A 81 16.91 10.23 -4.16
C PHE A 81 17.96 11.25 -4.64
N PRO A 82 19.19 11.24 -4.08
CA PRO A 82 20.20 12.22 -4.48
C PRO A 82 20.74 11.96 -5.89
N ASP A 83 20.80 10.70 -6.32
CA ASP A 83 21.31 10.26 -7.61
C ASP A 83 20.65 8.94 -8.02
N THR A 84 21.01 8.43 -9.21
CA THR A 84 20.73 7.08 -9.74
C THR A 84 19.27 6.70 -10.01
N ILE A 85 18.34 7.10 -9.14
CA ILE A 85 16.91 6.82 -9.20
C ILE A 85 16.14 8.14 -9.25
N VAL A 86 15.02 8.13 -9.98
CA VAL A 86 13.98 9.17 -9.96
C VAL A 86 12.62 8.49 -9.73
N PHE A 87 11.62 9.27 -9.33
CA PHE A 87 10.22 8.90 -9.45
C PHE A 87 9.73 9.32 -10.84
N GLU A 88 9.20 8.36 -11.60
CA GLU A 88 8.70 8.53 -12.98
C GLU A 88 7.26 8.01 -13.06
N ASP A 89 6.27 8.85 -12.75
CA ASP A 89 4.84 8.51 -12.77
C ASP A 89 4.00 9.81 -12.79
N THR A 90 2.71 9.71 -13.09
CA THR A 90 1.81 10.86 -13.15
C THR A 90 1.41 11.37 -11.76
N ALA A 91 1.25 10.46 -10.79
CA ALA A 91 1.00 10.78 -9.39
C ALA A 91 1.24 9.55 -8.49
N PRO A 92 1.66 9.73 -7.23
CA PRO A 92 1.61 8.63 -6.26
C PRO A 92 0.17 8.17 -6.00
N ARG A 93 -0.04 6.88 -5.74
CA ARG A 93 -1.36 6.32 -5.38
C ARG A 93 -1.35 5.87 -3.92
N LEU A 94 -2.42 6.15 -3.18
CA LEU A 94 -2.57 5.74 -1.79
C LEU A 94 -3.50 4.54 -1.67
N ALA A 95 -3.11 3.55 -0.88
CA ALA A 95 -3.93 2.39 -0.53
C ALA A 95 -3.45 1.79 0.81
N ASP A 96 -4.38 1.29 1.61
CA ASP A 96 -4.07 0.46 2.79
C ASP A 96 -3.74 -0.96 2.30
N LEU A 97 -2.45 -1.23 2.08
CA LEU A 97 -1.97 -2.43 1.39
C LEU A 97 -1.76 -3.60 2.34
N ASP A 98 -1.49 -3.34 3.63
CA ASP A 98 -1.30 -4.36 4.65
C ASP A 98 -2.52 -4.57 5.56
N GLY A 99 -3.56 -3.74 5.43
CA GLY A 99 -4.83 -3.87 6.12
C GLY A 99 -4.80 -3.34 7.56
N ASP A 100 -3.82 -2.51 7.93
CA ASP A 100 -3.72 -1.92 9.26
C ASP A 100 -4.60 -0.67 9.45
N GLY A 101 -5.25 -0.21 8.38
CA GLY A 101 -6.12 0.97 8.36
C GLY A 101 -5.41 2.28 8.02
N LEU A 102 -4.10 2.25 7.75
CA LEU A 102 -3.29 3.37 7.29
C LEU A 102 -2.90 3.15 5.82
N ALA A 103 -2.74 4.25 5.07
CA ALA A 103 -2.36 4.13 3.67
C ALA A 103 -0.83 4.07 3.50
N GLU A 104 -0.40 3.18 2.62
CA GLU A 104 0.89 3.20 1.96
C GLU A 104 0.82 3.99 0.65
N VAL A 105 2.00 4.29 0.10
CA VAL A 105 2.18 5.02 -1.16
C VAL A 105 2.79 4.11 -2.21
N ILE A 106 2.07 3.92 -3.31
CA ILE A 106 2.52 3.21 -4.50
C ILE A 106 3.18 4.22 -5.44
N VAL A 107 4.40 3.93 -5.86
CA VAL A 107 5.21 4.78 -6.75
C VAL A 107 5.95 3.94 -7.80
N VAL A 108 6.44 4.62 -8.83
CA VAL A 108 7.34 4.06 -9.84
C VAL A 108 8.73 4.65 -9.65
N GLU A 109 9.71 3.81 -9.39
CA GLU A 109 11.12 4.20 -9.25
C GLU A 109 11.89 3.81 -10.51
N SER A 110 12.49 4.78 -11.21
CA SER A 110 13.26 4.57 -12.42
C SER A 110 14.75 4.76 -12.20
N HIS A 111 15.50 3.69 -12.44
CA HIS A 111 16.94 3.64 -12.27
C HIS A 111 17.68 3.92 -13.58
N GLU A 112 18.73 4.73 -13.52
CA GLU A 112 19.50 5.22 -14.67
C GLU A 112 19.99 4.13 -15.64
N ALA A 113 20.40 2.96 -15.14
CA ALA A 113 20.82 1.82 -15.96
C ALA A 113 19.81 0.67 -16.04
N ARG A 114 18.91 0.53 -15.06
CA ARG A 114 18.13 -0.71 -14.84
C ARG A 114 16.64 -0.60 -15.18
N GLY A 115 16.17 0.60 -15.53
CA GLY A 115 14.76 0.84 -15.82
C GLY A 115 13.92 0.99 -14.55
N ALA A 116 12.61 0.89 -14.70
CA ALA A 116 11.64 1.10 -13.64
C ALA A 116 11.49 -0.09 -12.71
N ARG A 117 10.86 0.15 -11.57
CA ARG A 117 10.24 -0.85 -10.70
C ARG A 117 9.05 -0.22 -9.97
N LEU A 118 8.11 -1.08 -9.58
CA LEU A 118 7.07 -0.70 -8.65
C LEU A 118 7.65 -0.73 -7.24
N ALA A 119 7.39 0.30 -6.45
CA ALA A 119 7.78 0.38 -5.04
C ALA A 119 6.62 0.83 -4.16
N VAL A 120 6.64 0.39 -2.91
CA VAL A 120 5.71 0.77 -1.85
C VAL A 120 6.49 1.50 -0.77
N TRP A 121 6.00 2.68 -0.40
CA TRP A 121 6.52 3.52 0.66
C TRP A 121 5.49 3.69 1.77
N GLY A 122 5.94 3.87 3.00
CA GLY A 122 5.06 4.09 4.14
C GLY A 122 5.83 4.64 5.33
N LEU A 123 5.24 4.59 6.51
CA LEU A 123 5.89 5.04 7.73
C LEU A 123 6.58 3.89 8.47
N LYS A 124 7.87 4.01 8.69
CA LYS A 124 8.65 3.13 9.56
C LYS A 124 9.30 3.95 10.66
N ASP A 125 8.96 3.64 11.92
CA ASP A 125 9.43 4.39 13.08
C ASP A 125 9.17 5.91 12.98
N GLY A 126 8.00 6.28 12.42
CA GLY A 126 7.58 7.67 12.23
C GLY A 126 8.30 8.41 11.10
N LYS A 127 9.07 7.71 10.24
CA LYS A 127 9.76 8.27 9.08
C LYS A 127 9.23 7.67 7.79
N LEU A 128 9.15 8.47 6.74
CA LEU A 128 8.86 7.99 5.40
C LEU A 128 10.00 7.10 4.91
N ALA A 129 9.70 5.85 4.56
CA ALA A 129 10.67 4.86 4.12
C ALA A 129 10.07 3.93 3.06
N ARG A 130 10.93 3.40 2.18
CA ARG A 130 10.53 2.34 1.25
C ARG A 130 10.33 1.04 2.03
N LEU A 131 9.14 0.45 1.93
CA LEU A 131 8.77 -0.79 2.59
C LEU A 131 9.11 -2.01 1.73
N ALA A 132 8.75 -1.96 0.45
CA ALA A 132 8.97 -3.04 -0.50
C ALA A 132 9.18 -2.52 -1.92
N ALA A 133 9.79 -3.32 -2.79
CA ALA A 133 9.88 -3.04 -4.21
C ALA A 133 10.03 -4.33 -5.04
N THR A 134 9.53 -4.27 -6.26
CA THR A 134 9.80 -5.29 -7.28
C THR A 134 11.25 -5.19 -7.78
N PRO A 135 11.80 -6.24 -8.44
CA PRO A 135 13.03 -6.10 -9.20
C PRO A 135 12.90 -5.05 -10.30
N PHE A 136 14.02 -4.41 -10.68
CA PHE A 136 14.05 -3.53 -11.84
C PHE A 136 13.78 -4.31 -13.13
N ILE A 137 13.02 -3.70 -14.06
CA ILE A 137 12.54 -4.35 -15.29
C ILE A 137 13.55 -4.31 -16.44
N GLY A 138 14.83 -4.49 -16.11
CA GLY A 138 15.91 -4.74 -17.06
C GLY A 138 16.86 -3.57 -17.27
N ARG A 139 16.59 -2.74 -18.28
CA ARG A 139 17.51 -1.68 -18.73
C ARG A 139 16.88 -0.30 -18.68
N ARG A 140 17.72 0.74 -18.78
CA ARG A 140 17.31 2.14 -18.93
C ARG A 140 16.14 2.29 -19.93
N PHE A 141 15.21 3.18 -19.60
CA PHE A 141 14.03 3.51 -20.41
C PHE A 141 13.05 2.35 -20.59
N ARG A 142 13.04 1.43 -19.62
CA ARG A 142 11.92 0.54 -19.39
C ARG A 142 11.08 1.14 -18.28
N TRP A 143 9.81 1.31 -18.56
CA TRP A 143 8.85 1.94 -17.66
C TRP A 143 7.62 1.04 -17.47
N LEU A 144 6.86 1.30 -16.42
CA LEU A 144 5.62 0.60 -16.09
C LEU A 144 4.55 1.60 -15.65
N ALA A 145 3.30 1.28 -15.91
CA ALA A 145 2.16 2.16 -15.65
C ALA A 145 1.22 1.53 -14.62
N PRO A 146 1.12 2.07 -13.39
CA PRO A 146 0.18 1.55 -12.40
C PRO A 146 -1.28 1.78 -12.83
N ALA A 147 -2.10 0.74 -12.72
CA ALA A 147 -3.53 0.77 -12.98
C ALA A 147 -4.33 1.05 -11.69
N GLY A 148 -3.80 0.66 -10.53
CA GLY A 148 -4.42 0.93 -9.23
C GLY A 148 -4.15 -0.18 -8.22
N ALA A 149 -4.82 -0.09 -7.07
CA ALA A 149 -4.84 -1.15 -6.08
C ALA A 149 -6.26 -1.33 -5.50
N ALA A 150 -6.67 -2.58 -5.30
CA ALA A 150 -7.96 -2.97 -4.72
C ALA A 150 -7.91 -4.44 -4.27
N ASP A 151 -8.94 -4.89 -3.56
CA ASP A 151 -9.22 -6.31 -3.31
C ASP A 151 -9.79 -6.93 -4.60
N LEU A 152 -8.91 -7.43 -5.47
CA LEU A 152 -9.26 -7.87 -6.82
C LEU A 152 -9.89 -9.26 -6.87
N ASP A 153 -9.59 -10.11 -5.88
CA ASP A 153 -10.12 -11.47 -5.77
C ASP A 153 -11.18 -11.65 -4.66
N GLY A 154 -11.43 -10.63 -3.85
CA GLY A 154 -12.47 -10.63 -2.80
C GLY A 154 -12.03 -11.30 -1.50
N ASP A 155 -10.73 -11.52 -1.30
CA ASP A 155 -10.17 -12.16 -0.10
C ASP A 155 -9.84 -11.18 1.03
N ARG A 156 -10.16 -9.89 0.83
CA ARG A 156 -9.93 -8.76 1.75
C ARG A 156 -8.46 -8.36 1.90
N ARG A 157 -7.58 -8.84 1.03
CA ARG A 157 -6.24 -8.31 0.86
C ARG A 157 -6.20 -7.44 -0.38
N ILE A 158 -5.27 -6.49 -0.41
CA ILE A 158 -5.18 -5.53 -1.51
C ILE A 158 -4.07 -5.96 -2.48
N GLU A 159 -4.42 -6.04 -3.75
CA GLU A 159 -3.48 -6.25 -4.85
C GLU A 159 -3.21 -4.94 -5.57
N ILE A 160 -2.00 -4.83 -6.10
CA ILE A 160 -1.58 -3.73 -6.96
C ILE A 160 -1.49 -4.25 -8.40
N ALA A 161 -2.20 -3.60 -9.32
CA ALA A 161 -2.16 -3.87 -10.74
C ALA A 161 -1.34 -2.82 -11.48
N TYR A 162 -0.45 -3.25 -12.37
CA TYR A 162 0.32 -2.36 -13.25
C TYR A 162 0.63 -3.03 -14.59
N VAL A 163 0.85 -2.24 -15.63
CA VAL A 163 1.33 -2.74 -16.92
C VAL A 163 2.84 -2.55 -17.02
N GLU A 164 3.58 -3.64 -17.14
CA GLU A 164 5.01 -3.65 -17.40
C GLU A 164 5.27 -3.35 -18.89
N THR A 165 6.07 -2.30 -19.16
CA THR A 165 6.42 -1.85 -20.52
C THR A 165 5.21 -1.68 -21.43
N PRO A 166 4.29 -0.73 -21.13
CA PRO A 166 3.05 -0.55 -21.91
C PRO A 166 3.28 -0.22 -23.39
N HIS A 167 4.46 0.27 -23.75
CA HIS A 167 4.83 0.54 -25.15
C HIS A 167 5.43 -0.65 -25.89
N LEU A 168 5.83 -1.71 -25.16
CA LEU A 168 6.60 -2.83 -25.67
C LEU A 168 5.93 -4.17 -25.30
N GLY A 169 6.20 -4.68 -24.10
CA GLY A 169 5.74 -6.00 -23.66
C GLY A 169 4.23 -6.07 -23.38
N LYS A 170 3.60 -4.96 -22.97
CA LYS A 170 2.14 -4.87 -22.76
C LYS A 170 1.63 -6.00 -21.87
N LYS A 171 2.27 -6.13 -20.70
CA LYS A 171 2.04 -7.21 -19.77
C LYS A 171 1.45 -6.68 -18.48
N LEU A 172 0.20 -7.02 -18.20
CA LEU A 172 -0.40 -6.80 -16.90
C LEU A 172 0.31 -7.68 -15.87
N LYS A 173 0.67 -7.07 -14.75
CA LYS A 173 1.23 -7.69 -13.56
C LYS A 173 0.34 -7.34 -12.38
N ILE A 174 0.06 -8.34 -11.55
CA ILE A 174 -0.65 -8.19 -10.29
C ILE A 174 0.28 -8.68 -9.19
N VAL A 175 0.50 -7.85 -8.18
CA VAL A 175 1.34 -8.15 -7.02
C VAL A 175 0.60 -7.83 -5.73
N ARG A 176 1.00 -8.46 -4.63
CA ARG A 176 0.46 -8.19 -3.28
C ARG A 176 1.62 -7.84 -2.34
N LEU A 177 1.38 -6.95 -1.39
CA LEU A 177 2.32 -6.70 -0.30
C LEU A 177 2.20 -7.83 0.73
N GLU A 178 3.30 -8.51 1.01
CA GLU A 178 3.39 -9.56 2.03
C GLU A 178 4.63 -9.29 2.88
N GLY A 179 4.42 -8.69 4.06
CA GLY A 179 5.51 -8.21 4.93
C GLY A 179 6.34 -7.13 4.23
N ASP A 180 7.63 -7.39 4.00
CA ASP A 180 8.56 -6.46 3.36
C ASP A 180 8.77 -6.72 1.85
N ARG A 181 7.85 -7.46 1.22
CA ARG A 181 7.99 -7.90 -0.18
C ARG A 181 6.73 -7.67 -0.99
N LEU A 182 6.92 -7.32 -2.27
CA LEU A 182 5.88 -7.42 -3.28
C LEU A 182 5.96 -8.81 -3.93
N VAL A 183 4.96 -9.65 -3.69
CA VAL A 183 4.88 -11.00 -4.24
C VAL A 183 4.04 -11.01 -5.52
N PRO A 184 4.47 -11.71 -6.59
CA PRO A 184 3.63 -11.91 -7.76
C PRO A 184 2.38 -12.71 -7.43
N VAL A 185 1.23 -12.26 -7.93
CA VAL A 185 -0.06 -12.96 -7.81
C VAL A 185 -0.44 -13.55 -9.16
N ALA A 186 -0.51 -12.73 -10.21
CA ALA A 186 -0.89 -13.15 -11.54
C ALA A 186 -0.33 -12.21 -12.63
N GLU A 187 -0.42 -12.64 -13.88
CA GLU A 187 -0.03 -11.83 -15.03
C GLU A 187 -0.86 -12.18 -16.28
N ALA A 188 -0.99 -11.21 -17.20
CA ALA A 188 -1.63 -11.40 -18.49
C ALA A 188 -0.93 -10.59 -19.58
N GLU A 189 -0.82 -11.15 -20.79
CA GLU A 189 -0.21 -10.47 -21.93
C GLU A 189 -1.24 -9.73 -22.78
N GLY A 190 -0.76 -8.82 -23.64
CA GLY A 190 -1.59 -8.15 -24.63
C GLY A 190 -2.45 -7.01 -24.07
N LEU A 191 -2.13 -6.49 -22.88
CA LEU A 191 -2.86 -5.43 -22.19
C LEU A 191 -1.99 -4.19 -21.98
N THR A 192 -2.56 -3.01 -22.19
CA THR A 192 -1.85 -1.74 -22.11
C THR A 192 -2.75 -0.62 -21.61
N ASN A 193 -2.17 0.40 -20.99
CA ASN A 193 -2.87 1.56 -20.46
C ASN A 193 -2.14 2.89 -20.73
N HIS A 194 -1.12 2.88 -21.59
CA HIS A 194 -0.36 4.09 -21.84
C HIS A 194 0.25 4.13 -23.24
N ARG A 195 0.18 5.27 -23.93
CA ARG A 195 0.93 5.52 -25.17
C ARG A 195 2.11 6.42 -24.86
N ILE A 196 3.21 6.22 -25.59
CA ILE A 196 4.43 6.96 -25.33
C ILE A 196 4.23 8.45 -25.64
N GLY A 197 4.61 9.31 -24.71
CA GLY A 197 4.47 10.77 -24.82
C GLY A 197 3.14 11.33 -24.32
N GLU A 198 2.20 10.49 -23.85
CA GLU A 198 0.99 10.98 -23.20
C GLU A 198 1.28 11.33 -21.73
N PRO A 199 0.77 12.46 -21.20
CA PRO A 199 1.03 12.87 -19.82
C PRO A 199 0.07 12.21 -18.81
N PHE A 200 -0.68 11.19 -19.22
CA PHE A 200 -1.70 10.53 -18.41
C PHE A 200 -1.70 9.03 -18.65
N ILE A 201 -2.04 8.25 -17.63
CA ILE A 201 -2.30 6.82 -17.73
C ILE A 201 -3.80 6.61 -17.91
N GLU A 202 -4.19 5.78 -18.87
CA GLU A 202 -5.59 5.49 -19.19
C GLU A 202 -6.13 4.28 -18.41
N GLY A 203 -7.45 4.17 -18.28
CA GLY A 203 -8.08 3.07 -17.57
C GLY A 203 -7.78 3.11 -16.06
N GLY A 204 -7.87 1.95 -15.42
CA GLY A 204 -7.72 1.84 -13.97
C GLY A 204 -8.53 0.70 -13.39
N ILE A 205 -8.79 0.74 -12.09
CA ILE A 205 -9.70 -0.21 -11.42
C ILE A 205 -11.07 0.45 -11.26
N ALA A 206 -12.11 -0.26 -11.66
CA ALA A 206 -13.52 0.11 -11.46
C ALA A 206 -14.30 -1.10 -10.92
N HIS A 207 -15.47 -0.88 -10.34
CA HIS A 207 -16.42 -1.94 -10.02
C HIS A 207 -17.30 -2.21 -11.23
N CYS A 208 -17.05 -3.32 -11.92
CA CYS A 208 -17.88 -3.77 -13.03
C CYS A 208 -18.68 -4.99 -12.60
N ASP A 209 -19.99 -4.99 -12.85
CA ASP A 209 -20.91 -6.09 -12.49
C ASP A 209 -20.80 -6.49 -11.00
N GLY A 210 -20.56 -5.52 -10.12
CA GLY A 210 -20.47 -5.72 -8.67
C GLY A 210 -19.14 -6.23 -8.15
N ARG A 211 -18.06 -6.25 -8.96
CA ARG A 211 -16.72 -6.64 -8.50
C ARG A 211 -15.60 -5.75 -9.07
N PRO A 212 -14.49 -5.55 -8.34
CA PRO A 212 -13.31 -4.86 -8.87
C PRO A 212 -12.82 -5.51 -10.16
N THR A 213 -12.56 -4.67 -11.16
CA THR A 213 -12.15 -5.04 -12.51
C THR A 213 -11.07 -4.07 -12.96
N ILE A 214 -9.95 -4.60 -13.46
CA ILE A 214 -8.90 -3.78 -14.06
C ILE A 214 -9.30 -3.50 -15.51
N LEU A 215 -9.60 -2.25 -15.83
CA LEU A 215 -9.92 -1.79 -17.18
C LEU A 215 -8.64 -1.31 -17.88
N LEU A 216 -8.28 -1.98 -18.97
CA LEU A 216 -7.12 -1.69 -19.80
C LEU A 216 -7.52 -1.69 -21.28
N ALA A 217 -6.66 -1.17 -22.16
CA ALA A 217 -6.80 -1.37 -23.60
C ALA A 217 -6.14 -2.69 -24.01
N ASN A 218 -6.66 -3.34 -25.06
CA ASN A 218 -5.91 -4.40 -25.72
C ASN A 218 -4.67 -3.84 -26.44
N ALA A 219 -3.70 -4.69 -26.77
CA ALA A 219 -2.41 -4.26 -27.33
C ALA A 219 -2.51 -3.44 -28.62
N GLY A 220 -3.57 -3.64 -29.41
CA GLY A 220 -3.86 -2.90 -30.63
C GLY A 220 -4.63 -1.59 -30.42
N TRP A 221 -5.03 -1.26 -29.19
CA TRP A 221 -5.84 -0.09 -28.85
C TRP A 221 -7.15 0.00 -29.64
N THR A 222 -7.83 -1.14 -29.78
CA THR A 222 -9.12 -1.24 -30.47
C THR A 222 -10.27 -1.52 -29.52
N ARG A 223 -9.99 -2.12 -28.37
CA ARG A 223 -10.96 -2.60 -27.38
C ARG A 223 -10.53 -2.19 -25.97
N ILE A 224 -11.51 -1.91 -25.12
CA ILE A 224 -11.37 -1.89 -23.66
C ILE A 224 -11.60 -3.32 -23.18
N ILE A 225 -10.65 -3.81 -22.40
CA ILE A 225 -10.64 -5.14 -21.80
C ILE A 225 -10.81 -4.98 -20.29
N GLY A 226 -11.76 -5.70 -19.72
CA GLY A 226 -11.83 -5.92 -18.29
C GLY A 226 -11.03 -7.17 -17.94
N ALA A 227 -10.05 -7.03 -17.04
CA ALA A 227 -9.26 -8.12 -16.48
C ALA A 227 -9.70 -8.37 -15.04
N LEU A 228 -10.10 -9.61 -14.76
CA LEU A 228 -10.54 -10.09 -13.45
C LEU A 228 -9.49 -11.04 -12.88
N LEU A 229 -9.14 -10.85 -11.62
CA LEU A 229 -8.37 -11.82 -10.86
C LEU A 229 -9.33 -12.89 -10.31
N ASP A 230 -9.05 -14.17 -10.58
CA ASP A 230 -9.82 -15.30 -10.05
C ASP A 230 -8.89 -16.50 -9.88
N GLY A 231 -8.83 -17.05 -8.66
CA GLY A 231 -8.01 -18.22 -8.37
C GLY A 231 -6.51 -18.08 -8.67
N GLY A 232 -5.96 -16.86 -8.66
CA GLY A 232 -4.55 -16.59 -9.02
C GLY A 232 -4.29 -16.50 -10.53
N GLU A 233 -5.34 -16.50 -11.35
CA GLU A 233 -5.26 -16.29 -12.80
C GLU A 233 -6.00 -15.01 -13.22
N VAL A 234 -5.68 -14.51 -14.42
CA VAL A 234 -6.37 -13.35 -15.00
C VAL A 234 -7.32 -13.82 -16.10
N ALA A 235 -8.62 -13.67 -15.86
CA ALA A 235 -9.64 -13.82 -16.88
C ALA A 235 -9.91 -12.46 -17.56
N THR A 236 -9.84 -12.42 -18.89
CA THR A 236 -10.10 -11.18 -19.65
C THR A 236 -11.42 -11.23 -20.39
N MET A 237 -12.12 -10.10 -20.44
CA MET A 237 -13.34 -9.93 -21.24
C MET A 237 -13.34 -8.63 -22.02
N ASP A 238 -13.89 -8.68 -23.22
CA ASP A 238 -14.12 -7.50 -24.05
C ASP A 238 -15.29 -6.69 -23.50
N ARG A 239 -15.03 -5.43 -23.10
CA ARG A 239 -16.02 -4.55 -22.49
C ARG A 239 -16.62 -3.54 -23.47
N ALA A 240 -15.77 -2.95 -24.31
CA ALA A 240 -16.21 -1.89 -25.23
C ALA A 240 -15.20 -1.68 -26.36
N ARG A 241 -15.61 -0.93 -27.39
CA ARG A 241 -14.68 -0.43 -28.41
C ARG A 241 -13.89 0.74 -27.83
N TYR A 242 -12.57 0.73 -28.00
CA TYR A 242 -11.73 1.88 -27.68
C TYR A 242 -11.80 2.92 -28.79
N ARG A 243 -12.07 4.18 -28.45
CA ARG A 243 -12.14 5.33 -29.37
C ARG A 243 -11.25 6.50 -28.95
N GLY A 244 -10.49 6.33 -27.87
CA GLY A 244 -9.72 7.38 -27.20
C GLY A 244 -9.92 7.33 -25.69
N PRO A 245 -9.18 8.15 -24.92
CA PRO A 245 -9.15 8.10 -23.45
C PRO A 245 -10.54 8.14 -22.80
N ASP A 246 -11.45 9.00 -23.29
CA ASP A 246 -12.81 9.15 -22.76
C ASP A 246 -13.67 7.88 -22.83
N SER A 247 -13.24 6.87 -23.59
CA SER A 247 -13.92 5.57 -23.67
C SER A 247 -13.91 4.85 -22.32
N PHE A 248 -12.94 5.11 -21.45
CA PHE A 248 -12.85 4.51 -20.12
C PHE A 248 -13.85 5.10 -19.11
N ASN A 249 -14.45 6.27 -19.40
CA ASN A 249 -15.42 6.91 -18.51
C ASN A 249 -16.85 6.35 -18.67
N HIS A 250 -17.08 5.49 -19.66
CA HIS A 250 -18.41 4.99 -20.03
C HIS A 250 -18.38 3.50 -20.37
N VAL A 251 -17.66 2.71 -19.57
CA VAL A 251 -17.55 1.27 -19.79
C VAL A 251 -18.83 0.56 -19.33
N PRO A 252 -19.51 -0.22 -20.20
CA PRO A 252 -20.75 -0.87 -19.82
C PRO A 252 -20.61 -1.77 -18.59
N GLY A 253 -21.50 -1.58 -17.62
CA GLY A 253 -21.57 -2.37 -16.38
C GLY A 253 -20.59 -1.91 -15.30
N CYS A 254 -19.81 -0.85 -15.52
CA CYS A 254 -18.87 -0.29 -14.57
C CYS A 254 -19.38 1.04 -13.97
N ASP A 255 -18.94 1.35 -12.75
CA ASP A 255 -19.14 2.63 -12.07
C ASP A 255 -18.24 3.78 -12.61
#